data_AF-A0A538SKD5-F1
#
_entry.id   AF-A0A538SKD5-F1
#
_cell.length_a   1.000
_cell.length_b   1.000
_cell.length_c   1.000
_cell.angle_alpha   90.00
_cell.angle_beta   90.00
_cell.angle_gamma   90.00
#
_symmetry.space_group_name_H-M   'P 1'
#
loop_
_entity.id
_entity.type
_entity.pdbx_description
1 polymer ?
#
loop_
_entity_poly.entity_id
_entity_poly.type
_entity_poly.pdbx_seq_one_letter_code
_entity_poly.pdbx_strand_id
1 'polypeptide(L)' 'MVPGRDRSNKEIASLLGVREPTVKKHVRHILEKLGLQDRLQAGLFLARNPLLLKP' A
#
# COMPACT_ATOMS: atom_id res chain seq x y z
N MET A 1 -5.84 -21.84 4.07
CA MET A 1 -5.27 -20.51 4.36
C MET A 1 -6.01 -19.51 3.52
N VAL A 2 -6.98 -18.80 4.10
CA VAL A 2 -7.74 -17.73 3.43
C VAL A 2 -6.93 -16.44 3.57
N PRO A 3 -6.27 -15.92 2.52
CA PRO A 3 -5.46 -14.73 2.64
C PRO A 3 -6.37 -13.50 2.57
N GLY A 4 -6.28 -12.65 3.59
CA GLY A 4 -6.79 -11.28 3.54
C GLY A 4 -6.22 -10.53 2.34
N ARG A 5 -6.87 -9.40 1.99
CA ARG A 5 -6.71 -8.60 0.77
C ARG A 5 -5.33 -7.91 0.60
N ASP A 6 -4.26 -8.45 1.17
CA ASP A 6 -2.91 -7.92 1.05
C ASP A 6 -2.20 -8.56 -0.14
N ARG A 7 -2.38 -7.95 -1.33
CA ARG A 7 -1.57 -8.33 -2.49
C ARG A 7 -0.09 -8.07 -2.19
N SER A 8 0.76 -9.02 -2.56
CA SER A 8 2.21 -8.84 -2.53
C SER A 8 2.65 -7.78 -3.56
N ASN A 9 3.81 -7.16 -3.34
CA ASN A 9 4.37 -6.22 -4.31
C ASN A 9 4.58 -6.85 -5.70
N LYS A 10 4.81 -8.16 -5.74
CA LYS A 10 4.95 -8.93 -6.98
C LYS A 10 3.63 -9.07 -7.73
N GLU A 11 2.52 -9.29 -7.01
CA GLU A 11 1.19 -9.33 -7.62
C GLU A 11 0.76 -7.93 -8.11
N ILE A 12 1.01 -6.89 -7.31
CA ILE A 12 0.74 -5.50 -7.71
C ILE A 12 1.54 -5.15 -8.97
N ALA A 13 2.82 -5.55 -9.03
CA ALA A 13 3.68 -5.36 -10.18
C ALA A 13 3.10 -6.04 -11.43
N SER A 14 2.66 -7.29 -11.30
CA SER A 14 2.04 -8.04 -12.39
C SER A 14 0.75 -7.40 -12.90
N LEU A 15 -0.10 -6.88 -12.00
CA LEU A 15 -1.37 -6.24 -12.38
C LEU A 15 -1.16 -4.90 -13.09
N LEU A 16 -0.14 -4.16 -12.67
CA LEU A 16 0.15 -2.82 -13.20
C LEU A 16 1.13 -2.84 -14.37
N GLY A 17 1.67 -4.01 -14.76
CA GLY A 17 2.67 -4.12 -15.83
C GLY A 17 4.01 -3.47 -15.49
N VAL A 18 4.34 -3.33 -14.21
CA VAL A 18 5.58 -2.71 -13.73
C VAL A 18 6.48 -3.73 -13.03
N ARG A 19 7.72 -3.35 -12.70
CA ARG A 19 8.62 -4.19 -11.90
C ARG A 19 8.35 -4.02 -10.40
N GLU A 20 8.61 -5.06 -9.61
CA GLU A 20 8.44 -5.04 -8.15
C GLU A 20 9.20 -3.87 -7.45
N PRO A 21 10.45 -3.52 -7.82
CA PRO A 21 11.14 -2.36 -7.24
C PRO A 21 10.41 -1.03 -7.49
N THR A 22 9.72 -0.92 -8.63
CA THR A 22 8.90 0.25 -8.96
C THR A 22 7.72 0.37 -7.99
N VAL A 23 7.04 -0.75 -7.70
CA VAL A 23 5.98 -0.78 -6.68
C VAL A 23 6.51 -0.36 -5.32
N LYS A 24 7.67 -0.89 -4.88
CA LYS A 24 8.29 -0.51 -3.60
C LYS A 24 8.58 0.99 -3.54
N LYS A 25 9.09 1.58 -4.63
CA LYS A 25 9.34 3.02 -4.73
C LYS A 25 8.05 3.83 -4.61
N HIS A 26 6.98 3.43 -5.29
CA HIS A 26 5.68 4.09 -5.17
C HIS A 26 5.12 4.01 -3.75
N VAL A 27 5.18 2.84 -3.10
CA VAL A 27 4.73 2.68 -1.71
C VAL A 27 5.51 3.60 -0.78
N ARG A 28 6.83 3.66 -0.91
CA ARG A 28 7.66 4.59 -0.13
C ARG A 28 7.25 6.05 -0.32
N HIS A 29 7.08 6.50 -1.57
CA HIS A 29 6.66 7.87 -1.84
C HIS A 29 5.26 8.18 -1.30
N ILE A 30 4.33 7.21 -1.31
CA ILE A 30 3.00 7.36 -0.72
C ILE A 30 3.12 7.55 0.79
N LEU A 31 3.91 6.71 1.47
CA LEU A 31 4.17 6.84 2.90
C LEU A 31 4.80 8.20 3.24
N GLU A 32 5.82 8.63 2.48
CA GLU A 32 6.46 9.93 2.65
C GLU A 32 5.47 11.09 2.49
N LYS A 33 4.58 11.04 1.49
CA LYS A 33 3.53 12.06 1.29
C LYS A 33 2.51 12.11 2.41
N LEU A 34 2.25 10.97 3.05
CA LEU A 34 1.36 10.86 4.20
C LEU A 34 2.08 11.13 5.54
N GLY A 35 3.39 11.37 5.51
CA GLY A 35 4.22 11.55 6.72
C GLY A 35 4.35 10.27 7.56
N LEU A 36 4.21 9.10 6.92
CA LEU A 36 4.24 7.78 7.56
C LEU A 36 5.56 7.08 7.28
N GLN A 37 6.02 6.26 8.21
CA GLN A 37 7.28 5.52 8.11
C GLN A 37 7.09 4.09 7.60
N ASP A 38 5.93 3.48 7.85
CA ASP A 38 5.71 2.07 7.55
C ASP A 38 4.24 1.73 7.29
N ARG A 39 4.01 0.49 6.85
CA ARG A 39 2.70 -0.02 6.47
C ARG A 39 1.76 -0.19 7.67
N LEU A 40 2.26 -0.41 8.89
CA LEU A 40 1.42 -0.44 10.09
C LEU A 40 0.88 0.95 10.38
N GLN A 41 1.73 1.98 10.29
CA GLN A 41 1.29 3.37 10.40
C GLN A 41 0.27 3.72 9.32
N ALA A 42 0.42 3.22 8.08
CA ALA A 42 -0.58 3.38 7.03
C ALA A 42 -1.92 2.72 7.38
N GLY A 43 -1.91 1.50 7.93
CA GLY A 43 -3.12 0.84 8.42
C GLY A 43 -3.82 1.65 9.52
N LEU A 44 -3.05 2.17 10.48
CA LEU A 44 -3.57 3.01 11.57
C LEU A 44 -4.11 4.35 11.06
N PHE A 45 -3.41 4.96 10.11
CA PHE A 45 -3.83 6.20 9.46
C PHE A 45 -5.17 6.03 8.74
N LEU A 46 -5.36 4.92 8.02
CA LEU A 46 -6.62 4.59 7.36
C LEU A 46 -7.74 4.26 8.35
N ALA A 47 -7.44 3.54 9.43
CA ALA A 47 -8.42 3.26 10.49
C ALA A 47 -8.93 4.55 11.16
N ARG A 48 -8.07 5.57 11.28
CA ARG A 48 -8.42 6.90 11.81
C ARG A 48 -9.10 7.80 10.78
N ASN A 49 -8.94 7.52 9.49
CA ASN A 49 -9.48 8.30 8.38
C ASN A 49 -10.31 7.40 7.44
N PRO A 50 -11.44 6.84 7.90
CA PRO A 50 -12.20 5.83 7.16
C PRO A 50 -12.78 6.34 5.83
N LEU A 51 -12.87 7.66 5.65
CA LEU A 51 -13.36 8.28 4.42
C LEU A 51 -12.37 8.18 3.25
N LEU A 52 -11.09 7.86 3.51
CA LEU A 52 -10.05 7.70 2.48
C LEU A 52 -10.17 6.38 1.69
N LEU A 53 -11.01 5.46 2.16
CA LEU A 53 -11.28 4.16 1.52
C LEU A 53 -12.74 4.06 1.04
N LYS A 54 -13.30 5.16 0.57
CA LYS A 54 -14.57 5.09 -0.17
C LYS A 54 -14.32 4.59 -1.60
N PRO A 55 -15.15 3.67 -2.11
CA PRO A 55 -15.06 3.17 -3.49
C PRO A 55 -15.35 4.27 -4.52
#